data_AF-A0A318Q3C2-F1
#
_entry.id   AF-A0A318Q3C2-F1
#
_cell.length_a   1.000
_cell.length_b   1.000
_cell.length_c   1.000
_cell.angle_alpha   90.00
_cell.angle_beta   90.00
_cell.angle_gamma   90.00
#
_symmetry.space_group_name_H-M   'P 1'
#
loop_
_entity.id
_entity.type
_entity.pdbx_description
1 polymer ?
#
loop_
_entity_poly.entity_id
_entity_poly.type
_entity_poly.pdbx_seq_one_letter_code
_entity_poly.pdbx_strand_id
1 'polypeptide(L)' 'MSHNYATPMTPEKRLARVLSRIPADWSIWVERTPGEGDAMSWRAAVGPQQAGQETQWCTGHDTMVDALEAAWRHARQQ' A
#
# COMPACT_ATOMS: atom_id res chain seq x y z
N MET A 1 15.76 -24.37 -25.33
CA MET A 1 14.62 -23.55 -24.85
C MET A 1 14.78 -23.40 -23.36
N SER A 2 15.17 -22.21 -22.89
CA SER A 2 15.35 -21.95 -21.45
C SER A 2 14.00 -21.61 -20.83
N HIS A 3 13.53 -22.44 -19.91
CA HIS A 3 12.31 -22.19 -19.16
C HIS A 3 12.62 -21.18 -18.05
N ASN A 4 12.22 -19.92 -18.23
CA ASN A 4 12.25 -18.92 -17.18
C ASN A 4 11.17 -19.26 -16.13
N TYR A 5 11.54 -20.01 -15.10
CA TYR A 5 10.72 -20.15 -13.89
C TYR A 5 10.85 -18.87 -13.05
N ALA A 6 10.20 -17.79 -13.50
CA ALA A 6 10.04 -16.63 -12.65
C ALA A 6 9.23 -17.07 -11.41
N THR A 7 9.86 -17.05 -10.24
CA THR A 7 9.15 -17.35 -8.99
C THR A 7 7.98 -16.38 -8.84
N PRO A 8 6.74 -16.86 -8.62
CA PRO A 8 5.60 -15.98 -8.40
C PRO A 8 5.88 -15.01 -7.27
N MET A 9 5.56 -13.74 -7.48
CA MET A 9 5.71 -12.72 -6.44
C MET A 9 4.57 -12.89 -5.43
N THR A 10 4.89 -13.52 -4.29
CA THR A 10 3.94 -13.74 -3.20
C THR A 10 3.52 -12.41 -2.56
N PRO A 11 2.37 -12.36 -1.87
CA PRO A 11 1.92 -11.17 -1.14
C PRO A 11 2.98 -10.63 -0.18
N GLU A 12 3.73 -11.50 0.50
CA GLU A 12 4.78 -11.12 1.45
C GLU A 12 5.98 -10.46 0.73
N LYS A 13 6.40 -11.03 -0.40
CA LYS A 13 7.46 -10.42 -1.23
C LYS A 13 7.02 -9.07 -1.78
N ARG A 14 5.75 -8.93 -2.15
CA ARG A 14 5.19 -7.64 -2.60
C ARG A 14 5.17 -6.62 -1.47
N LEU A 15 4.69 -7.01 -0.29
CA LEU A 15 4.68 -6.16 0.90
C LEU A 15 6.10 -5.68 1.26
N ALA A 16 7.06 -6.61 1.38
CA ALA A 16 8.45 -6.28 1.69
C ALA A 16 9.04 -5.29 0.67
N ARG A 17 8.74 -5.48 -0.61
CA ARG A 17 9.18 -4.57 -1.69
C ARG A 17 8.54 -3.18 -1.61
N VAL A 18 7.27 -3.08 -1.19
CA VAL A 18 6.61 -1.78 -1.00
C VAL A 18 7.21 -1.07 0.21
N LEU A 19 7.33 -1.76 1.35
CA LEU A 19 7.91 -1.19 2.57
C LEU A 19 9.36 -0.74 2.36
N SER A 20 10.17 -1.49 1.60
CA SER A 20 11.56 -1.11 1.32
C SER A 20 11.71 0.14 0.44
N ARG A 21 10.62 0.62 -0.17
CA ARG A 21 10.61 1.81 -1.04
C ARG A 21 10.10 3.05 -0.33
N ILE A 22 9.35 2.89 0.76
CA ILE A 22 8.83 4.00 1.55
C ILE A 22 10.00 4.59 2.36
N PRO A 23 10.21 5.92 2.34
CA PRO A 23 11.24 6.55 3.15
C PRO A 23 11.08 6.24 4.65
N ALA A 24 12.20 6.09 5.36
CA ALA A 24 12.18 5.67 6.77
C ALA A 24 11.58 6.72 7.72
N ASP A 25 11.51 7.98 7.31
CA ASP A 25 10.92 9.12 8.02
C ASP A 25 9.44 9.34 7.67
N TRP A 26 8.85 8.46 6.85
CA TRP A 26 7.45 8.51 6.48
C TRP A 26 6.60 7.60 7.37
N SER A 27 5.43 8.09 7.71
CA SER A 27 4.41 7.35 8.43
C SER A 27 3.58 6.52 7.47
N ILE A 28 3.11 5.37 7.97
CA ILE A 28 2.25 4.43 7.26
C ILE A 28 0.99 4.22 8.09
N TRP A 29 -0.17 4.47 7.50
CA TRP A 29 -1.47 4.19 8.09
C TRP A 29 -2.22 3.19 7.24
N VAL A 30 -2.86 2.21 7.88
CA VAL A 30 -3.60 1.15 7.22
C VAL A 30 -4.86 0.86 8.03
N GLU A 31 -6.00 0.89 7.36
CA GLU A 31 -7.31 0.69 7.99
C GLU A 31 -8.15 -0.32 7.20
N ARG A 32 -8.94 -1.11 7.95
CA ARG A 32 -10.06 -1.87 7.40
C ARG A 32 -11.31 -1.01 7.50
N THR A 33 -12.01 -0.87 6.38
CA THR A 33 -13.27 -0.15 6.29
C THR A 33 -14.39 -1.06 5.81
N PRO A 34 -15.64 -0.83 6.25
CA PRO A 34 -16.78 -1.46 5.63
C PRO A 34 -16.81 -1.08 4.14
N GLY A 35 -16.86 -2.09 3.27
CA GLY A 35 -17.02 -1.96 1.83
C GLY A 35 -18.48 -2.06 1.41
N GLU A 36 -18.72 -2.13 0.11
CA GLU A 36 -20.07 -2.28 -0.44
C GLU A 36 -20.61 -3.68 -0.14
N GLY A 37 -21.79 -3.76 0.49
CA GLY A 37 -22.49 -5.03 0.76
C GLY A 37 -21.73 -6.01 1.66
N ASP A 38 -21.59 -5.69 2.95
CA ASP A 38 -20.94 -6.51 4.01
C ASP A 38 -19.48 -6.96 3.72
N ALA A 39 -18.95 -6.63 2.54
CA ALA A 39 -17.57 -6.88 2.17
C ALA A 39 -16.65 -5.95 2.96
N MET A 40 -15.48 -6.45 3.35
CA MET A 40 -14.45 -5.65 3.99
C MET A 40 -13.51 -5.08 2.93
N SER A 41 -13.11 -3.83 3.09
CA SER A 41 -12.15 -3.14 2.21
C SER A 41 -10.96 -2.63 3.02
N TRP A 42 -9.83 -2.42 2.35
CA TRP A 42 -8.62 -1.85 2.92
C TRP A 42 -8.34 -0.49 2.31
N ARG A 43 -7.98 0.48 3.14
CA ARG A 43 -7.43 1.78 2.72
C ARG A 43 -6.11 2.01 3.44
N ALA A 44 -5.22 2.75 2.80
CA ALA A 44 -3.94 3.13 3.37
C ALA A 44 -3.61 4.58 3.04
N ALA A 45 -2.74 5.16 3.85
CA ALA A 45 -2.13 6.46 3.64
C ALA A 45 -0.64 6.36 3.95
N VAL A 46 0.19 7.07 3.19
CA VAL A 46 1.64 7.08 3.34
C VAL A 46 2.14 8.50 3.10
N GLY A 47 2.95 9.04 4.00
CA GLY A 47 3.45 10.41 3.86
C GLY A 47 4.45 10.83 4.94
N PRO A 48 5.11 11.99 4.78
CA PRO A 48 6.08 12.50 5.74
C PRO A 48 5.48 12.65 7.14
N GLN A 49 6.27 12.35 8.18
CA GLN A 49 5.87 12.63 9.55
C GLN A 49 6.03 14.13 9.88
N GLN A 50 5.22 14.99 9.26
CA GLN A 50 5.21 16.43 9.49
C GLN A 50 3.91 16.87 10.15
N ALA A 51 4.02 17.68 11.21
CA ALA A 51 2.88 18.21 11.93
C ALA A 51 2.04 19.10 10.99
N GLY A 52 0.75 18.78 10.86
CA GLY A 52 -0.20 19.56 10.05
C GLY A 52 -0.28 19.17 8.58
N GLN A 53 0.50 18.19 8.10
CA GLN A 53 0.35 17.66 6.76
C GLN A 53 -0.70 16.54 6.75
N GLU A 54 -1.86 16.80 6.14
CA GLU A 54 -2.88 15.78 5.96
C GLU A 54 -2.41 14.76 4.92
N THR A 55 -2.26 13.51 5.35
CA THR A 55 -1.88 12.44 4.42
C THR A 55 -3.12 11.93 3.70
N GLN A 56 -3.07 11.95 2.37
CA GLN A 56 -4.18 11.49 1.57
C GLN A 56 -4.31 9.97 1.61
N TRP A 57 -5.52 9.51 1.89
CA TRP A 57 -5.88 8.09 1.86
C TRP A 57 -6.21 7.65 0.43
N CYS A 58 -5.83 6.41 0.09
CA CYS A 58 -6.31 5.77 -1.13
C CYS A 58 -7.79 5.36 -1.00
N THR A 59 -8.42 5.03 -2.13
CA THR A 59 -9.73 4.37 -2.18
C THR A 59 -9.67 2.97 -1.56
N GLY A 60 -10.83 2.34 -1.33
CA GLY A 60 -10.88 0.96 -0.83
C GLY A 60 -10.32 -0.06 -1.83
N HIS A 61 -9.58 -1.05 -1.32
CA HIS A 61 -9.02 -2.17 -2.08
C HIS A 61 -9.34 -3.50 -1.39
N ASP A 62 -9.34 -4.59 -2.16
CA ASP A 62 -9.63 -5.94 -1.67
C ASP A 62 -8.57 -6.46 -0.68
N THR A 63 -7.30 -6.04 -0.87
CA THR A 63 -6.19 -6.47 -0.03
C THR A 63 -5.42 -5.29 0.57
N MET A 64 -4.88 -5.52 1.78
CA MET A 64 -4.02 -4.57 2.48
C MET A 64 -2.80 -4.16 1.65
N VAL A 65 -2.19 -5.12 0.93
CA VAL A 65 -0.98 -4.88 0.15
C VAL A 65 -1.28 -3.98 -1.05
N ASP A 66 -2.43 -4.19 -1.71
CA ASP A 66 -2.84 -3.36 -2.84
C ASP A 66 -3.17 -1.92 -2.38
N ALA A 67 -3.83 -1.76 -1.22
CA ALA A 67 -4.07 -0.45 -0.62
C ALA A 67 -2.75 0.29 -0.31
N LEU A 68 -1.80 -0.39 0.32
CA LEU A 68 -0.49 0.19 0.64
C LEU A 68 0.31 0.56 -0.62
N GLU A 69 0.28 -0.30 -1.64
CA GLU A 69 0.93 -0.01 -2.92
C GLU A 69 0.30 1.18 -3.63
N ALA A 70 -1.04 1.30 -3.61
CA ALA A 70 -1.76 2.44 -4.16
C ALA A 70 -1.41 3.74 -3.42
N ALA A 71 -1.42 3.72 -2.08
CA ALA A 71 -1.04 4.86 -1.25
C ALA A 71 0.39 5.33 -1.54
N TRP A 72 1.37 4.41 -1.60
CA TRP A 72 2.75 4.74 -1.94
C TRP A 72 2.88 5.31 -3.36
N ARG A 73 2.21 4.69 -4.35
CA ARG A 73 2.23 5.17 -5.74
C ARG A 73 1.66 6.59 -5.85
N HIS A 74 0.66 6.92 -5.04
CA HIS A 74 0.06 8.24 -4.99
C HIS A 74 1.00 9.25 -4.33
N ALA A 75 1.52 8.92 -3.14
CA ALA A 75 2.36 9.81 -2.36
C ALA A 75 3.68 10.19 -3.06
N ARG A 76 4.24 9.31 -3.88
CA ARG A 76 5.47 9.60 -4.65
C ARG A 76 5.26 10.42 -5.93
N GLN A 77 4.01 10.64 -6.33
CA GLN A 77 3.65 11.43 -7.52
C GLN A 77 3.31 12.88 -7.18
N GLN A 78 3.18 13.18 -5.89
CA GLN A 78 3.05 14.53 -5.34
C GLN A 78 4.44 15.15 -5.16
#